data_AF-A0A7Y5Q9W3-F1
#
_entry.id   AF-A0A7Y5Q9W3-F1
#
_cell.length_a   1.000
_cell.length_b   1.000
_cell.length_c   1.000
_cell.angle_alpha   90.00
_cell.angle_beta   90.00
_cell.angle_gamma   90.00
#
_symmetry.space_group_name_H-M   'P 1'
#
loop_
_entity.id
_entity.type
_entity.pdbx_description
1 polymer ?
#
loop_
_entity_poly.entity_id
_entity_poly.type
_entity_poly.pdbx_seq_one_letter_code
_entity_poly.pdbx_strand_id
1 'polypeptide(L)'
;MMRAILKKLLQVLDGTSAEYGQRQAGQSMVELALVTPLLIILLAGLVEIGWFANNYLSILDVTRAGARRGTALVDQQSPIADAWFREFSFVPWSKLDAPYQMAYTAAEDALLLEIPPKSKDTYRERYRWNAVDAAAGTGACDTTSVDRLFYNEVICTMLISLEPLSLDEDNDIDDIIVTGYAVENVDPRTFSGWLPVDRPVAGDVPQLVVVGRYPAETNECDVAETSPGVYAVVPRESRDPFDFNDNNQWDQREATLVLDSSNDFTEHGDPGDFDAPAGTVAAAEKQVGFSLFGNHKIPDTACVGSEWTMRRIEDLVNLPNYEILDNDARTMIPGQGISLVEMYWEHEMLLKIPVLSPVFTAVGNDEGKMIIYVWAAFPLPAVEPFIVFPDP
;
A
#
# COMPACT_ATOMS: atom_id res chain seq x y z
N MET A 1 50.86 46.69 30.63
CA MET A 1 50.11 46.43 29.38
C MET A 1 48.68 45.94 29.63
N MET A 2 48.45 44.72 30.15
CA MET A 2 47.12 44.07 30.22
C MET A 2 45.94 44.95 30.70
N ARG A 3 46.09 45.77 31.76
CA ARG A 3 45.01 46.66 32.26
C ARG A 3 44.44 47.62 31.20
N ALA A 4 45.22 48.02 30.19
CA ALA A 4 44.73 48.89 29.11
C ALA A 4 43.89 48.11 28.07
N ILE A 5 44.26 46.86 27.80
CA ILE A 5 43.52 45.96 26.90
C ILE A 5 42.18 45.58 27.56
N LEU A 6 42.20 45.23 28.85
CA LEU A 6 41.00 44.88 29.61
C LEU A 6 40.01 46.05 29.69
N LYS A 7 40.48 47.30 29.86
CA LYS A 7 39.60 48.48 29.80
C LYS A 7 38.97 48.67 28.42
N LYS A 8 39.71 48.43 27.32
CA LYS A 8 39.13 48.51 25.96
C LYS A 8 38.10 47.41 25.71
N LEU A 9 38.36 46.18 26.15
CA LEU A 9 37.39 45.08 26.04
C LEU A 9 36.12 45.39 26.84
N LEU A 10 36.25 45.89 28.07
CA LEU A 10 35.10 46.34 28.86
C LEU A 10 34.33 47.46 28.13
N GLN A 11 34.97 48.53 27.66
CA GLN A 11 34.27 49.61 26.95
C GLN A 11 33.61 49.20 25.62
N VAL A 12 34.00 48.07 25.03
CA VAL A 12 33.34 47.49 23.83
C VAL A 12 32.14 46.59 24.23
N LEU A 13 32.16 46.00 25.42
CA LEU A 13 31.11 45.10 25.93
C LEU A 13 30.05 45.80 26.79
N ASP A 14 30.39 46.93 27.43
CA ASP A 14 29.55 47.67 28.39
C ASP A 14 28.46 48.54 27.71
N GLY A 15 28.32 48.46 26.38
CA GLY A 15 27.25 49.09 25.60
C GLY A 15 27.22 50.63 25.58
N THR A 16 28.07 51.31 26.36
CA THR A 16 28.12 52.77 26.44
C THR A 16 28.56 53.37 25.11
N SER A 17 27.61 53.82 24.29
CA SER A 17 27.88 54.52 23.03
C SER A 17 28.72 55.77 23.30
N ALA A 18 29.91 55.84 22.71
CA ALA A 18 30.71 57.06 22.74
C ALA A 18 29.98 58.16 21.96
N GLU A 19 29.54 59.21 22.67
CA GLU A 19 28.99 60.40 22.03
C GLU A 19 30.02 61.04 21.08
N TYR A 20 29.54 61.83 20.11
CA TYR A 20 30.33 62.49 19.06
C TYR A 20 30.91 61.57 17.96
N GLY A 21 30.07 60.70 17.40
CA GLY A 21 30.18 60.19 16.03
C GLY A 21 28.85 60.37 15.28
N GLN A 22 28.89 60.73 14.00
CA GLN A 22 27.66 61.02 13.21
C GLN A 22 26.63 59.88 13.28
N ARG A 23 25.34 60.21 13.44
CA ARG A 23 24.23 59.24 13.35
C ARG A 23 24.33 58.47 12.03
N GLN A 24 24.60 57.17 12.09
CA GLN A 24 24.68 56.30 10.91
C GLN A 24 23.28 55.98 10.38
N ALA A 25 22.67 56.95 9.70
CA ALA A 25 21.43 56.79 8.95
C ALA A 25 21.65 55.77 7.81
N GLY A 26 21.42 54.49 8.13
CA GLY A 26 21.68 53.36 7.24
C GLY A 26 21.89 52.03 7.96
N GLN A 27 22.41 52.03 9.21
CA GLN A 27 22.72 50.77 9.92
C GLN A 27 21.50 49.83 10.02
N SER A 28 20.38 50.34 10.54
CA SER A 28 19.14 49.54 10.66
C SER A 28 18.53 49.12 9.31
N MET A 29 18.87 49.81 8.21
CA MET A 29 18.48 49.39 6.86
C MET A 29 19.34 48.23 6.37
N VAL A 30 20.64 48.20 6.70
CA VAL A 30 21.53 47.06 6.40
C VAL A 30 21.15 45.85 7.26
N GLU A 31 20.90 46.03 8.55
CA GLU A 31 20.44 44.96 9.45
C GLU A 31 19.10 44.36 8.97
N LEU A 32 18.13 45.20 8.61
CA LEU A 32 16.86 44.74 8.03
C LEU A 32 17.06 44.04 6.68
N ALA A 33 17.94 44.55 5.80
CA ALA A 33 18.23 43.93 4.50
C ALA A 33 18.93 42.55 4.62
N LEU A 34 19.67 42.31 5.71
CA LEU A 34 20.28 41.01 5.99
C LEU A 34 19.29 40.02 6.65
N VAL A 35 18.38 40.50 7.51
CA VAL A 35 17.39 39.65 8.21
C VAL A 35 16.17 39.32 7.34
N THR A 36 15.72 40.24 6.49
CA THR A 36 14.54 40.06 5.62
C THR A 36 14.59 38.80 4.74
N PRO A 37 15.67 38.47 4.00
CA PRO A 37 15.71 37.25 3.19
C PRO A 37 15.63 35.98 4.04
N LEU A 38 16.18 35.97 5.25
CA LEU A 38 16.05 34.83 6.18
C LEU A 38 14.60 34.67 6.68
N LEU A 39 13.90 35.78 6.96
CA LEU A 39 12.48 35.75 7.31
C LEU A 39 11.60 35.29 6.13
N ILE A 40 11.94 35.69 4.89
CA ILE A 40 11.24 35.22 3.68
C ILE A 40 11.43 33.72 3.47
N ILE A 41 12.66 33.20 3.64
CA ILE A 41 12.94 31.75 3.54
C ILE A 41 12.20 30.97 4.63
N LEU A 42 12.17 31.47 5.87
CA LEU A 42 11.44 30.84 6.96
C LEU A 42 9.92 30.86 6.74
N LEU A 43 9.37 31.97 6.22
CA LEU A 43 7.95 32.05 5.86
C LEU A 43 7.59 31.12 4.69
N ALA A 44 8.45 31.03 3.68
CA ALA A 44 8.29 30.10 2.56
C ALA A 44 8.27 28.64 3.05
N GLY A 45 9.21 28.25 3.92
CA GLY A 45 9.23 26.91 4.52
C GLY A 45 7.98 26.60 5.36
N LEU A 46 7.45 27.57 6.10
CA LEU A 46 6.18 27.39 6.85
C LEU A 46 4.97 27.24 5.92
N VAL A 47 4.93 27.94 4.79
CA VAL A 47 3.88 27.79 3.77
C VAL A 47 3.97 26.42 3.10
N GLU A 48 5.18 25.97 2.73
CA GLU A 48 5.42 24.67 2.11
C GLU A 48 5.06 23.50 3.05
N ILE A 49 5.42 23.59 4.34
CA ILE A 49 5.01 22.60 5.36
C ILE A 49 3.48 22.60 5.57
N GLY A 50 2.84 23.78 5.51
CA GLY A 50 1.38 23.88 5.56
C GLY A 50 0.68 23.26 4.35
N TRP A 51 1.25 23.41 3.16
CA TRP A 51 0.79 22.80 1.92
C TRP A 51 0.94 21.27 1.94
N PHE A 52 2.12 20.77 2.34
CA PHE A 52 2.36 19.34 2.55
C PHE A 52 1.38 18.73 3.57
N ALA A 53 1.21 19.37 4.74
CA ALA A 53 0.31 18.88 5.78
C ALA A 53 -1.17 18.88 5.34
N ASN A 54 -1.59 19.86 4.54
CA ASN A 54 -2.92 19.88 3.94
C ASN A 54 -3.13 18.66 3.02
N ASN A 55 -2.21 18.45 2.08
CA ASN A 55 -2.35 17.38 1.08
C ASN A 55 -2.26 16.00 1.74
N TYR A 56 -1.35 15.81 2.71
CA TYR A 56 -1.26 14.61 3.53
C TYR A 56 -2.59 14.28 4.24
N LEU A 57 -3.26 15.28 4.83
CA LEU A 57 -4.56 15.08 5.49
C LEU A 57 -5.68 14.75 4.50
N SER A 58 -5.73 15.40 3.33
CA SER A 58 -6.68 15.06 2.27
C SER A 58 -6.53 13.60 1.82
N ILE A 59 -5.30 13.18 1.49
CA ILE A 59 -4.99 11.83 1.02
C ILE A 59 -5.31 10.79 2.12
N LEU A 60 -4.98 11.09 3.38
CA LEU A 60 -5.32 10.22 4.51
C LEU A 60 -6.84 10.02 4.68
N ASP A 61 -7.65 11.06 4.49
CA ASP A 61 -9.12 10.94 4.55
C ASP A 61 -9.74 10.34 3.29
N VAL A 62 -9.12 10.51 2.12
CA VAL A 62 -9.41 9.78 0.87
C VAL A 62 -9.25 8.27 1.07
N THR A 63 -8.10 7.82 1.57
CA THR A 63 -7.80 6.40 1.81
C THR A 63 -8.75 5.80 2.84
N ARG A 64 -9.11 6.56 3.88
CA ARG A 64 -10.16 6.17 4.84
C ARG A 64 -11.55 6.09 4.20
N ALA A 65 -11.89 6.95 3.25
CA ALA A 65 -13.16 6.90 2.52
C ALA A 65 -13.23 5.65 1.63
N GLY A 66 -12.14 5.31 0.93
CA GLY A 66 -12.00 4.07 0.17
C GLY A 66 -12.21 2.82 1.03
N ALA A 67 -11.39 2.65 2.08
CA ALA A 67 -11.50 1.48 2.97
C ALA A 67 -12.89 1.36 3.62
N ARG A 68 -13.52 2.49 4.00
CA ARG A 68 -14.90 2.54 4.49
C ARG A 68 -15.96 2.20 3.43
N ARG A 69 -15.70 2.44 2.14
CA ARG A 69 -16.59 1.97 1.08
C ARG A 69 -16.56 0.44 1.03
N GLY A 70 -15.37 -0.14 1.08
CA GLY A 70 -15.15 -1.59 1.05
C GLY A 70 -15.99 -2.34 2.08
N THR A 71 -16.05 -1.86 3.33
CA THR A 71 -16.84 -2.49 4.41
C THR A 71 -18.35 -2.54 4.13
N ALA A 72 -18.84 -1.76 3.18
CA ALA A 72 -20.26 -1.61 2.83
C ALA A 72 -20.57 -2.21 1.44
N LEU A 73 -19.71 -3.08 0.93
CA LEU A 73 -19.88 -3.85 -0.29
C LEU A 73 -19.99 -5.34 0.07
N VAL A 74 -21.08 -5.98 -0.35
CA VAL A 74 -21.47 -7.35 0.01
C VAL A 74 -22.13 -8.04 -1.19
N ASP A 75 -22.44 -9.33 -1.07
CA ASP A 75 -22.98 -10.17 -2.16
C ASP A 75 -22.17 -9.96 -3.46
N GLN A 76 -22.84 -9.57 -4.55
CA GLN A 76 -22.23 -9.38 -5.88
C GLN A 76 -21.25 -8.20 -5.97
N GLN A 77 -21.13 -7.38 -4.92
CA GLN A 77 -20.15 -6.30 -4.84
C GLN A 77 -18.95 -6.63 -3.95
N SER A 78 -18.90 -7.82 -3.33
CA SER A 78 -17.77 -8.30 -2.54
C SER A 78 -16.51 -8.57 -3.41
N PRO A 79 -15.30 -8.66 -2.82
CA PRO A 79 -14.09 -9.00 -3.58
C PRO A 79 -14.02 -10.49 -3.98
N ILE A 80 -14.88 -11.33 -3.42
CA ILE A 80 -15.02 -12.77 -3.72
C ILE A 80 -16.08 -13.06 -4.81
N ALA A 81 -16.85 -12.05 -5.24
CA ALA A 81 -17.94 -12.27 -6.18
C ALA A 81 -17.45 -12.71 -7.57
N ASP A 82 -18.02 -13.80 -8.10
CA ASP A 82 -17.84 -14.27 -9.50
C ASP A 82 -18.12 -13.20 -10.58
N ALA A 83 -18.77 -12.09 -10.21
CA ALA A 83 -18.98 -10.94 -11.09
C ALA A 83 -17.69 -10.13 -11.36
N TRP A 84 -16.64 -10.30 -10.53
CA TRP A 84 -15.31 -9.78 -10.81
C TRP A 84 -14.58 -10.69 -11.80
N PHE A 85 -14.44 -10.22 -13.04
CA PHE A 85 -13.59 -10.87 -14.03
C PHE A 85 -12.13 -10.80 -13.59
N ARG A 86 -11.61 -11.95 -13.17
CA ARG A 86 -10.27 -12.19 -12.62
C ARG A 86 -9.16 -11.63 -13.52
N GLU A 87 -9.39 -11.60 -14.82
CA GLU A 87 -8.44 -11.09 -15.81
C GLU A 87 -8.18 -9.57 -15.68
N PHE A 88 -9.03 -8.83 -14.96
CA PHE A 88 -8.87 -7.41 -14.62
C PHE A 88 -8.26 -7.18 -13.23
N SER A 89 -8.13 -8.22 -12.38
CA SER A 89 -7.26 -8.20 -11.19
C SER A 89 -5.84 -7.81 -11.59
N PHE A 90 -5.33 -8.36 -12.70
CA PHE A 90 -3.97 -8.18 -13.20
C PHE A 90 -3.67 -6.78 -13.76
N VAL A 91 -2.47 -6.28 -13.45
CA VAL A 91 -1.88 -5.04 -13.97
C VAL A 91 -1.68 -5.09 -15.49
N PRO A 92 -1.88 -3.97 -16.21
CA PRO A 92 -1.55 -3.87 -17.64
C PRO A 92 -0.10 -4.27 -17.95
N TRP A 93 0.10 -5.04 -19.02
CA TRP A 93 1.40 -5.56 -19.46
C TRP A 93 2.43 -4.45 -19.70
N SER A 94 1.94 -3.30 -20.17
CA SER A 94 2.67 -2.06 -20.40
C SER A 94 3.42 -1.54 -19.16
N LYS A 95 2.96 -1.88 -17.94
CA LYS A 95 3.47 -1.39 -16.65
C LYS A 95 4.47 -2.34 -15.98
N LEU A 96 4.53 -3.60 -16.38
CA LEU A 96 5.58 -4.54 -15.94
C LEU A 96 6.89 -4.27 -16.68
N ASP A 97 8.05 -4.51 -16.05
CA ASP A 97 9.35 -4.21 -16.66
C ASP A 97 9.69 -5.09 -17.87
N ALA A 98 10.48 -4.55 -18.80
CA ALA A 98 10.81 -5.15 -20.09
C ALA A 98 11.26 -6.64 -20.10
N PRO A 99 12.06 -7.17 -19.15
CA PRO A 99 12.37 -8.61 -19.11
C PRO A 99 11.13 -9.49 -18.81
N TYR A 100 10.12 -8.94 -18.11
CA TYR A 100 8.85 -9.61 -17.83
C TYR A 100 7.87 -9.52 -19.00
N GLN A 101 7.95 -8.44 -19.80
CA GLN A 101 7.19 -8.19 -21.04
C GLN A 101 7.45 -9.20 -22.18
N MET A 102 7.89 -10.43 -21.87
CA MET A 102 8.06 -11.56 -22.80
C MET A 102 7.53 -12.91 -22.28
N ALA A 103 7.15 -13.03 -21.00
CA ALA A 103 6.72 -14.30 -20.39
C ALA A 103 5.19 -14.55 -20.48
N TYR A 104 4.42 -13.59 -19.99
CA TYR A 104 2.98 -13.67 -19.70
C TYR A 104 2.11 -13.99 -20.93
N THR A 105 2.56 -13.57 -22.12
CA THR A 105 1.97 -13.90 -23.43
C THR A 105 1.81 -15.39 -23.72
N ALA A 106 2.50 -16.27 -22.97
CA ALA A 106 2.39 -17.72 -23.13
C ALA A 106 1.32 -18.38 -22.23
N ALA A 107 0.94 -17.74 -21.12
CA ALA A 107 -0.01 -18.30 -20.15
C ALA A 107 -1.43 -17.76 -20.38
N GLU A 108 -1.59 -16.43 -20.45
CA GLU A 108 -2.91 -15.79 -20.51
C GLU A 108 -3.65 -15.97 -21.85
N ASP A 109 -2.96 -16.39 -22.90
CA ASP A 109 -3.56 -16.70 -24.20
C ASP A 109 -4.33 -18.04 -24.20
N ALA A 110 -4.26 -18.82 -23.12
CA ALA A 110 -5.05 -20.04 -22.94
C ALA A 110 -6.45 -19.81 -22.33
N LEU A 111 -6.63 -18.78 -21.49
CA LEU A 111 -7.89 -18.47 -20.81
C LEU A 111 -8.81 -17.58 -21.66
N LEU A 112 -8.28 -16.47 -22.20
CA LEU A 112 -9.03 -15.53 -23.05
C LEU A 112 -8.88 -15.85 -24.56
N LEU A 113 -9.33 -17.04 -24.98
CA LEU A 113 -9.15 -17.60 -26.33
C LEU A 113 -9.70 -16.77 -27.51
N GLU A 114 -10.47 -15.70 -27.27
CA GLU A 114 -11.03 -14.83 -28.31
C GLU A 114 -10.51 -13.38 -28.29
N ILE A 115 -9.70 -12.97 -27.30
CA ILE A 115 -9.23 -11.58 -27.15
C ILE A 115 -7.73 -11.47 -27.49
N PRO A 116 -7.32 -10.75 -28.55
CA PRO A 116 -5.91 -10.63 -28.91
C PRO A 116 -5.09 -9.86 -27.85
N PRO A 117 -3.81 -10.20 -27.60
CA PRO A 117 -3.01 -9.67 -26.49
C PRO A 117 -3.02 -8.14 -26.37
N LYS A 118 -2.84 -7.41 -27.47
CA LYS A 118 -2.81 -5.94 -27.47
C LYS A 118 -4.14 -5.26 -27.11
N SER A 119 -5.24 -6.01 -27.04
CA SER A 119 -6.50 -5.50 -26.48
C SER A 119 -6.69 -5.88 -25.02
N LYS A 120 -5.95 -6.87 -24.48
CA LYS A 120 -6.04 -7.24 -23.05
C LYS A 120 -5.62 -6.08 -22.15
N ASP A 121 -4.55 -5.37 -22.50
CA ASP A 121 -4.15 -4.12 -21.84
C ASP A 121 -5.28 -3.08 -21.89
N THR A 122 -5.80 -2.77 -23.08
CA THR A 122 -6.89 -1.80 -23.25
C THR A 122 -8.20 -2.21 -22.55
N TYR A 123 -8.41 -3.49 -22.25
CA TYR A 123 -9.48 -3.94 -21.37
C TYR A 123 -9.11 -3.77 -19.89
N ARG A 124 -7.93 -4.19 -19.45
CA ARG A 124 -7.42 -3.95 -18.08
C ARG A 124 -7.46 -2.48 -17.72
N GLU A 125 -6.85 -1.64 -18.56
CA GLU A 125 -6.95 -0.18 -18.52
C GLU A 125 -8.42 0.23 -18.43
N ARG A 126 -9.30 -0.15 -19.36
CA ARG A 126 -10.73 0.24 -19.29
C ARG A 126 -11.42 -0.09 -17.96
N TYR A 127 -11.22 -1.30 -17.43
CA TYR A 127 -11.88 -1.74 -16.20
C TYR A 127 -11.25 -1.14 -14.93
N ARG A 128 -9.96 -0.82 -14.94
CA ARG A 128 -9.23 -0.24 -13.81
C ARG A 128 -9.30 1.29 -13.80
N TRP A 129 -8.93 1.89 -14.93
CA TRP A 129 -8.74 3.33 -15.14
C TRP A 129 -8.83 3.71 -16.63
N ASN A 130 -9.88 4.45 -17.00
CA ASN A 130 -10.03 4.99 -18.35
C ASN A 130 -9.98 6.53 -18.36
N ALA A 131 -8.78 7.11 -18.41
CA ALA A 131 -8.56 8.57 -18.49
C ALA A 131 -9.28 9.22 -19.68
N VAL A 132 -9.36 8.51 -20.82
CA VAL A 132 -10.00 9.00 -22.06
C VAL A 132 -11.47 9.38 -21.82
N ASP A 133 -12.13 8.64 -20.93
CA ASP A 133 -13.53 8.85 -20.57
C ASP A 133 -13.71 9.70 -19.28
N ALA A 134 -12.66 9.93 -18.48
CA ALA A 134 -12.72 10.88 -17.36
C ALA A 134 -13.09 12.30 -17.83
N ALA A 135 -12.63 12.69 -19.03
CA ALA A 135 -13.01 13.96 -19.67
C ALA A 135 -14.48 14.02 -20.17
N ALA A 136 -15.17 12.87 -20.22
CA ALA A 136 -16.58 12.73 -20.61
C ALA A 136 -17.51 12.43 -19.43
N GLY A 137 -16.96 12.15 -18.24
CA GLY A 137 -17.71 11.73 -17.04
C GLY A 137 -17.91 10.21 -16.91
N THR A 138 -17.16 9.42 -17.68
CA THR A 138 -17.34 7.96 -17.89
C THR A 138 -16.08 7.14 -17.58
N GLY A 139 -15.18 7.65 -16.73
CA GLY A 139 -13.96 6.94 -16.29
C GLY A 139 -14.26 5.70 -15.41
N ALA A 140 -13.37 5.36 -14.47
CA ALA A 140 -13.55 4.20 -13.56
C ALA A 140 -14.89 4.18 -12.80
N CYS A 141 -15.60 5.32 -12.76
CA CYS A 141 -16.83 5.58 -12.02
C CYS A 141 -18.08 5.69 -12.91
N ASP A 142 -17.97 5.33 -14.19
CA ASP A 142 -19.13 5.12 -15.05
C ASP A 142 -20.12 4.14 -14.40
N THR A 143 -21.41 4.43 -14.58
CA THR A 143 -22.51 3.61 -14.06
C THR A 143 -23.33 2.97 -15.18
N THR A 144 -22.87 3.10 -16.43
CA THR A 144 -23.64 2.76 -17.63
C THR A 144 -23.11 1.55 -18.40
N SER A 145 -21.85 1.16 -18.22
CA SER A 145 -21.20 0.07 -18.98
C SER A 145 -20.66 -1.10 -18.15
N VAL A 146 -20.47 -0.95 -16.84
CA VAL A 146 -19.96 -1.99 -15.94
C VAL A 146 -20.81 -2.03 -14.66
N ASP A 147 -21.07 -3.23 -14.12
CA ASP A 147 -21.63 -3.37 -12.78
C ASP A 147 -20.67 -2.79 -11.73
N ARG A 148 -21.21 -2.28 -10.62
CA ARG A 148 -20.41 -1.61 -9.58
C ARG A 148 -19.67 -2.61 -8.69
N LEU A 149 -18.58 -3.17 -9.21
CA LEU A 149 -17.75 -4.19 -8.56
C LEU A 149 -16.84 -3.61 -7.46
N PHE A 150 -16.27 -4.49 -6.62
CA PHE A 150 -15.59 -4.11 -5.37
C PHE A 150 -14.51 -3.02 -5.52
N TYR A 151 -13.49 -3.31 -6.32
CA TYR A 151 -12.31 -2.44 -6.47
C TYR A 151 -12.69 -1.09 -7.08
N ASN A 152 -13.49 -1.09 -8.16
CA ASN A 152 -14.02 0.11 -8.79
C ASN A 152 -14.81 1.00 -7.81
N GLU A 153 -15.68 0.44 -6.98
CA GLU A 153 -16.44 1.23 -5.98
C GLU A 153 -15.54 1.89 -4.93
N VAL A 154 -14.54 1.16 -4.43
CA VAL A 154 -13.53 1.66 -3.48
C VAL A 154 -12.75 2.81 -4.11
N ILE A 155 -12.18 2.58 -5.29
CA ILE A 155 -11.35 3.54 -6.02
C ILE A 155 -12.17 4.78 -6.41
N CYS A 156 -13.40 4.62 -6.87
CA CYS A 156 -14.26 5.76 -7.19
C CYS A 156 -14.66 6.59 -5.98
N THR A 157 -14.83 5.97 -4.82
CA THR A 157 -15.02 6.71 -3.57
C THR A 157 -13.78 7.52 -3.23
N MET A 158 -12.57 6.99 -3.52
CA MET A 158 -11.31 7.72 -3.33
C MET A 158 -11.16 8.87 -4.34
N LEU A 159 -11.29 8.61 -5.63
CA LEU A 159 -11.11 9.61 -6.69
C LEU A 159 -12.10 10.79 -6.56
N ILE A 160 -13.35 10.53 -6.19
CA ILE A 160 -14.34 11.58 -5.91
C ILE A 160 -14.01 12.35 -4.62
N SER A 161 -13.35 11.72 -3.66
CA SER A 161 -12.90 12.38 -2.41
C SER A 161 -11.58 13.14 -2.58
N LEU A 162 -10.86 12.94 -3.69
CA LEU A 162 -9.49 13.44 -3.89
C LEU A 162 -9.45 14.90 -4.36
N GLU A 163 -10.54 15.42 -4.96
CA GLU A 163 -10.63 16.81 -5.44
C GLU A 163 -10.26 17.82 -4.33
N PRO A 164 -9.33 18.78 -4.56
CA PRO A 164 -8.78 19.23 -5.85
C PRO A 164 -7.44 18.59 -6.24
N LEU A 165 -6.98 17.54 -5.56
CA LEU A 165 -5.81 16.76 -6.00
C LEU A 165 -6.20 15.81 -7.14
N SER A 166 -5.19 15.31 -7.85
CA SER A 166 -5.31 14.33 -8.93
C SER A 166 -4.15 13.34 -8.88
N LEU A 167 -4.35 12.16 -9.47
CA LEU A 167 -3.28 11.19 -9.71
C LEU A 167 -2.66 11.44 -11.09
N ASP A 168 -1.37 11.19 -11.23
CA ASP A 168 -0.67 11.14 -12.54
C ASP A 168 -0.44 9.69 -12.98
N GLU A 169 -1.00 9.29 -14.12
CA GLU A 169 -0.88 7.90 -14.60
C GLU A 169 0.52 7.57 -15.16
N ASP A 170 1.35 8.58 -15.44
CA ASP A 170 2.64 8.48 -16.15
C ASP A 170 3.88 8.82 -15.27
N ASN A 171 3.73 9.08 -13.95
CA ASN A 171 4.86 9.51 -13.10
C ASN A 171 5.66 8.39 -12.39
N ASP A 172 5.26 7.13 -12.59
CA ASP A 172 5.79 5.91 -11.95
C ASP A 172 5.73 5.90 -10.40
N ILE A 173 4.81 6.68 -9.79
CA ILE A 173 4.65 6.77 -8.32
C ILE A 173 3.19 6.70 -7.88
N ASP A 174 2.31 7.45 -8.54
CA ASP A 174 0.93 7.61 -8.08
C ASP A 174 0.18 6.28 -8.26
N ASP A 175 -0.37 5.75 -7.17
CA ASP A 175 -1.14 4.51 -7.21
C ASP A 175 -2.16 4.43 -6.06
N ILE A 176 -3.24 3.70 -6.31
CA ILE A 176 -4.22 3.30 -5.30
C ILE A 176 -4.19 1.78 -5.26
N ILE A 177 -3.92 1.22 -4.08
CA ILE A 177 -3.87 -0.22 -3.87
C ILE A 177 -4.98 -0.63 -2.91
N VAL A 178 -5.68 -1.70 -3.24
CA VAL A 178 -6.84 -2.23 -2.53
C VAL A 178 -6.65 -3.74 -2.37
N THR A 179 -6.52 -4.18 -1.11
CA THR A 179 -6.30 -5.60 -0.79
C THR A 179 -7.34 -6.04 0.26
N GLY A 180 -8.02 -7.14 -0.01
CA GLY A 180 -8.80 -7.85 0.99
C GLY A 180 -7.93 -8.84 1.75
N TYR A 181 -8.18 -9.03 3.04
CA TYR A 181 -7.57 -10.06 3.87
C TYR A 181 -8.66 -10.76 4.69
N ALA A 182 -8.63 -12.08 4.79
CA ALA A 182 -9.37 -12.83 5.80
C ALA A 182 -8.41 -13.19 6.95
N VAL A 183 -8.78 -12.94 8.21
CA VAL A 183 -7.98 -13.37 9.37
C VAL A 183 -8.82 -14.23 10.31
N GLU A 184 -8.30 -15.40 10.71
CA GLU A 184 -8.98 -16.39 11.56
C GLU A 184 -8.16 -16.69 12.82
N ASN A 185 -8.83 -17.00 13.94
CA ASN A 185 -8.21 -17.23 15.24
C ASN A 185 -7.85 -18.70 15.46
N VAL A 186 -6.57 -19.04 15.30
CA VAL A 186 -6.06 -20.40 15.45
C VAL A 186 -5.53 -20.61 16.87
N ASP A 187 -6.02 -21.65 17.56
CA ASP A 187 -5.48 -22.10 18.85
C ASP A 187 -4.50 -23.29 18.68
N PRO A 188 -3.18 -23.08 18.79
CA PRO A 188 -2.18 -24.14 18.64
C PRO A 188 -2.19 -25.15 19.80
N ARG A 189 -2.92 -24.88 20.90
CA ARG A 189 -3.15 -25.85 21.98
C ARG A 189 -4.04 -27.00 21.50
N THR A 190 -4.88 -26.74 20.49
CA THR A 190 -5.75 -27.73 19.84
C THR A 190 -5.12 -28.23 18.52
N PHE A 191 -4.51 -27.34 17.73
CA PHE A 191 -3.91 -27.68 16.42
C PHE A 191 -2.45 -27.22 16.31
N SER A 192 -1.54 -27.95 16.95
CA SER A 192 -0.11 -27.58 17.04
C SER A 192 0.68 -27.64 15.73
N GLY A 193 0.03 -27.90 14.60
CA GLY A 193 0.60 -27.85 13.25
C GLY A 193 0.06 -26.71 12.38
N TRP A 194 -0.99 -26.00 12.82
CA TRP A 194 -1.70 -25.00 12.02
C TRP A 194 -1.18 -23.56 12.23
N LEU A 195 0.01 -23.41 12.81
CA LEU A 195 0.70 -22.11 12.90
C LEU A 195 2.12 -22.26 12.34
N PRO A 196 2.59 -21.28 11.54
CA PRO A 196 3.94 -21.30 11.01
C PRO A 196 4.98 -21.16 12.13
N VAL A 197 6.22 -21.57 11.83
CA VAL A 197 7.36 -21.42 12.76
C VAL A 197 7.60 -19.96 13.13
N ASP A 198 7.39 -19.04 12.19
CA ASP A 198 7.44 -17.59 12.42
C ASP A 198 6.03 -17.01 12.68
N ARG A 199 5.57 -17.16 13.92
CA ARG A 199 4.23 -16.80 14.38
C ARG A 199 4.14 -15.39 14.99
N PRO A 200 3.02 -14.65 14.81
CA PRO A 200 2.84 -13.28 15.32
C PRO A 200 2.90 -13.18 16.85
N VAL A 201 2.46 -14.21 17.57
CA VAL A 201 2.51 -14.25 19.04
C VAL A 201 3.38 -15.44 19.50
N ALA A 202 4.45 -15.13 20.22
CA ALA A 202 5.39 -16.12 20.71
C ALA A 202 4.78 -17.02 21.80
N GLY A 203 4.63 -18.30 21.48
CA GLY A 203 4.13 -19.33 22.38
C GLY A 203 2.82 -19.95 21.91
N ASP A 204 2.42 -21.04 22.56
CA ASP A 204 1.28 -21.85 22.14
C ASP A 204 -0.02 -21.23 22.71
N VAL A 205 -0.41 -20.10 22.12
CA VAL A 205 -1.56 -19.27 22.50
C VAL A 205 -2.41 -18.92 21.27
N PRO A 206 -3.73 -18.67 21.44
CA PRO A 206 -4.60 -18.28 20.33
C PRO A 206 -4.15 -16.97 19.68
N GLN A 207 -4.13 -16.95 18.35
CA GLN A 207 -3.68 -15.81 17.57
C GLN A 207 -4.35 -15.79 16.19
N LEU A 208 -4.60 -14.58 15.68
CA LEU A 208 -5.14 -14.36 14.35
C LEU A 208 -4.07 -14.63 13.28
N VAL A 209 -4.40 -15.39 12.24
CA VAL A 209 -3.55 -15.62 11.05
C VAL A 209 -4.31 -15.34 9.77
N VAL A 210 -3.62 -14.94 8.70
CA VAL A 210 -4.24 -14.60 7.41
C VAL A 210 -4.64 -15.87 6.63
N VAL A 211 -5.93 -16.16 6.54
CA VAL A 211 -6.49 -17.34 5.85
C VAL A 211 -7.14 -17.02 4.50
N GLY A 212 -6.71 -15.91 3.89
CA GLY A 212 -7.18 -15.47 2.58
C GLY A 212 -6.67 -14.06 2.26
N ARG A 213 -6.33 -13.81 0.99
CA ARG A 213 -5.94 -12.48 0.48
C ARG A 213 -6.58 -12.27 -0.89
N TYR A 214 -7.11 -11.08 -1.14
CA TYR A 214 -7.96 -10.78 -2.31
C TYR A 214 -7.51 -9.52 -3.07
N PRO A 215 -7.62 -9.49 -4.41
CA PRO A 215 -8.19 -10.53 -5.27
C PRO A 215 -7.29 -11.77 -5.34
N ALA A 216 -7.90 -12.95 -5.45
CA ALA A 216 -7.23 -14.22 -5.17
C ALA A 216 -6.18 -14.64 -6.22
N GLU A 217 -6.14 -13.95 -7.37
CA GLU A 217 -5.22 -14.23 -8.49
C GLU A 217 -4.10 -13.20 -8.62
N THR A 218 -4.09 -12.17 -7.76
CA THR A 218 -3.00 -11.19 -7.64
C THR A 218 -2.75 -10.93 -6.16
N ASN A 219 -2.35 -11.96 -5.43
CA ASN A 219 -2.22 -11.96 -3.99
C ASN A 219 -0.80 -12.27 -3.51
N GLU A 220 0.11 -12.82 -4.33
CA GLU A 220 1.47 -13.16 -3.94
C GLU A 220 2.56 -12.50 -4.81
N CYS A 221 3.80 -12.61 -4.35
CA CYS A 221 4.98 -12.12 -5.03
C CYS A 221 6.15 -13.06 -4.69
N ASP A 222 6.46 -13.98 -5.61
CA ASP A 222 7.56 -14.92 -5.47
C ASP A 222 8.81 -14.50 -6.25
N VAL A 223 8.93 -13.21 -6.66
CA VAL A 223 10.09 -12.70 -7.42
C VAL A 223 10.83 -11.56 -6.71
N ALA A 224 12.05 -11.84 -6.23
CA ALA A 224 12.93 -10.82 -5.64
C ALA A 224 14.05 -10.39 -6.60
N GLU A 225 14.50 -9.14 -6.47
CA GLU A 225 15.73 -8.64 -7.10
C GLU A 225 16.96 -9.07 -6.30
N THR A 226 17.72 -10.04 -6.83
CA THR A 226 18.91 -10.59 -6.16
C THR A 226 20.18 -9.76 -6.40
N SER A 227 20.16 -8.88 -7.40
CA SER A 227 21.17 -7.89 -7.76
C SER A 227 20.56 -6.97 -8.83
N PRO A 228 21.05 -5.72 -9.03
CA PRO A 228 20.43 -4.78 -9.97
C PRO A 228 20.22 -5.35 -11.39
N GLY A 229 18.97 -5.42 -11.82
CA GLY A 229 18.49 -6.01 -13.08
C GLY A 229 18.47 -7.54 -13.12
N VAL A 230 18.68 -8.23 -11.99
CA VAL A 230 18.85 -9.69 -11.90
C VAL A 230 17.94 -10.27 -10.81
N TYR A 231 16.86 -10.89 -11.26
CA TYR A 231 15.79 -11.39 -10.42
C TYR A 231 15.77 -12.92 -10.38
N ALA A 232 15.26 -13.47 -9.28
CA ALA A 232 15.08 -14.90 -9.09
C ALA A 232 13.74 -15.18 -8.42
N VAL A 233 13.23 -16.41 -8.61
CA VAL A 233 12.15 -16.91 -7.76
C VAL A 233 12.70 -17.10 -6.36
N VAL A 234 12.01 -16.52 -5.38
CA VAL A 234 12.23 -16.72 -3.95
C VAL A 234 11.18 -17.68 -3.39
N PRO A 235 11.38 -18.27 -2.21
CA PRO A 235 10.26 -18.77 -1.43
C PRO A 235 9.21 -17.68 -1.26
N ARG A 236 7.94 -18.09 -1.18
CA ARG A 236 6.78 -17.25 -0.85
C ARG A 236 6.98 -16.54 0.51
N GLU A 237 5.95 -15.81 0.94
CA GLU A 237 5.79 -15.53 2.37
C GLU A 237 5.83 -16.83 3.21
N SER A 238 5.94 -16.74 4.54
CA SER A 238 6.24 -17.89 5.42
C SER A 238 5.18 -19.01 5.45
N ARG A 239 4.10 -18.85 4.69
CA ARG A 239 2.89 -19.67 4.57
C ARG A 239 2.08 -19.09 3.41
N ASP A 240 1.29 -19.90 2.71
CA ASP A 240 0.31 -19.43 1.71
C ASP A 240 -1.01 -18.99 2.41
N PRO A 241 -1.78 -17.99 1.91
CA PRO A 241 -3.05 -17.61 2.53
C PRO A 241 -4.13 -18.69 2.44
N PHE A 242 -4.07 -19.57 1.44
CA PHE A 242 -5.09 -20.56 1.09
C PHE A 242 -4.70 -22.01 1.43
N ASP A 243 -3.40 -22.37 1.48
CA ASP A 243 -2.89 -23.49 2.31
C ASP A 243 -2.37 -22.94 3.64
N PHE A 244 -3.30 -22.59 4.53
CA PHE A 244 -2.96 -21.98 5.82
C PHE A 244 -2.46 -22.99 6.87
N ASN A 245 -2.41 -24.29 6.56
CA ASN A 245 -1.82 -25.29 7.47
C ASN A 245 -0.63 -26.09 6.89
N ASP A 246 -0.06 -25.63 5.77
CA ASP A 246 1.16 -26.17 5.12
C ASP A 246 1.09 -27.69 4.89
N ASN A 247 -0.09 -28.16 4.48
CA ASN A 247 -0.33 -29.60 4.24
C ASN A 247 -0.05 -30.02 2.78
N ASN A 248 0.21 -29.04 1.90
CA ASN A 248 0.47 -29.17 0.47
C ASN A 248 -0.72 -29.83 -0.27
N GLN A 249 -1.94 -29.50 0.18
CA GLN A 249 -3.23 -29.83 -0.42
C GLN A 249 -4.16 -28.64 -0.24
N TRP A 250 -5.27 -28.63 -0.97
CA TRP A 250 -6.30 -27.63 -0.78
C TRP A 250 -7.12 -27.89 0.49
N ASP A 251 -7.33 -26.84 1.31
CA ASP A 251 -8.23 -26.85 2.46
C ASP A 251 -9.72 -26.79 2.03
N GLN A 252 -10.11 -27.63 1.07
CA GLN A 252 -11.48 -27.80 0.62
C GLN A 252 -12.23 -28.86 1.43
N ARG A 253 -13.35 -28.45 2.04
CA ARG A 253 -14.71 -29.04 2.00
C ARG A 253 -14.96 -30.56 2.21
N GLU A 254 -13.96 -31.42 2.37
CA GLU A 254 -14.14 -32.86 2.63
C GLU A 254 -14.90 -33.04 3.96
N ALA A 255 -16.04 -33.74 3.89
CA ALA A 255 -17.16 -33.59 4.83
C ALA A 255 -16.98 -34.26 6.21
N THR A 256 -15.78 -34.16 6.78
CA THR A 256 -15.39 -34.78 8.05
C THR A 256 -14.54 -33.92 8.98
N LEU A 257 -13.88 -32.83 8.54
CA LEU A 257 -13.03 -32.02 9.43
C LEU A 257 -13.20 -30.49 9.38
N VAL A 258 -13.67 -29.88 8.29
CA VAL A 258 -14.03 -28.44 8.26
C VAL A 258 -15.39 -28.25 7.59
N LEU A 259 -16.31 -27.55 8.26
CA LEU A 259 -17.66 -27.26 7.79
C LEU A 259 -17.80 -25.79 7.37
N ASP A 260 -17.11 -25.39 6.31
CA ASP A 260 -17.47 -24.15 5.60
C ASP A 260 -18.72 -24.36 4.73
N SER A 261 -19.58 -23.34 4.70
CA SER A 261 -20.79 -23.26 3.87
C SER A 261 -20.59 -22.41 2.61
N SER A 262 -19.58 -21.56 2.62
CA SER A 262 -19.00 -20.78 1.53
C SER A 262 -17.86 -21.58 0.89
N ASN A 263 -17.49 -21.28 -0.36
CA ASN A 263 -16.32 -21.91 -1.02
C ASN A 263 -15.18 -20.88 -1.17
N ASP A 264 -15.13 -19.86 -0.31
CA ASP A 264 -14.54 -18.56 -0.67
C ASP A 264 -13.08 -18.36 -0.18
N PHE A 265 -12.47 -19.40 0.39
CA PHE A 265 -11.05 -19.46 0.79
C PHE A 265 -10.19 -20.30 -0.16
N THR A 266 -10.71 -20.67 -1.33
CA THR A 266 -9.93 -21.38 -2.35
C THR A 266 -9.25 -20.39 -3.30
N GLU A 267 -7.93 -20.53 -3.45
CA GLU A 267 -7.24 -20.14 -4.68
C GLU A 267 -7.99 -20.71 -5.90
N HIS A 268 -8.17 -19.93 -6.97
CA HIS A 268 -9.03 -20.33 -8.09
C HIS A 268 -8.28 -21.12 -9.18
N GLY A 269 -7.78 -22.30 -8.82
CA GLY A 269 -7.18 -23.27 -9.74
C GLY A 269 -8.15 -24.36 -10.24
N ASP A 270 -7.62 -25.35 -10.97
CA ASP A 270 -8.26 -26.66 -11.15
C ASP A 270 -8.02 -27.51 -9.87
N PRO A 271 -8.87 -28.47 -9.47
CA PRO A 271 -8.71 -29.20 -8.20
C PRO A 271 -7.36 -29.93 -8.01
N GLY A 272 -6.45 -29.28 -7.28
CA GLY A 272 -5.09 -29.74 -7.04
C GLY A 272 -3.99 -28.84 -7.62
N ASP A 273 -4.33 -27.83 -8.43
CA ASP A 273 -3.48 -26.66 -8.68
C ASP A 273 -3.52 -25.76 -7.45
N PHE A 274 -2.81 -26.18 -6.40
CA PHE A 274 -2.03 -25.18 -5.70
C PHE A 274 -0.83 -24.82 -6.56
N ASP A 275 -0.31 -23.65 -6.22
CA ASP A 275 1.12 -23.55 -5.86
C ASP A 275 1.83 -24.04 -4.37
N ALA A 276 3.05 -24.02 -5.11
CA ALA A 276 4.52 -23.95 -4.92
C ALA A 276 5.05 -22.50 -5.07
N PRO A 277 6.35 -22.25 -4.92
CA PRO A 277 6.99 -21.13 -5.61
C PRO A 277 7.18 -21.48 -7.08
N ALA A 278 6.97 -20.53 -8.00
CA ALA A 278 6.86 -20.86 -9.42
C ALA A 278 8.17 -21.46 -9.98
N GLY A 279 8.04 -22.47 -10.84
CA GLY A 279 9.21 -23.17 -11.40
C GLY A 279 10.16 -22.27 -12.23
N THR A 280 9.72 -21.07 -12.63
CA THR A 280 10.55 -20.05 -13.29
C THR A 280 10.03 -18.63 -13.06
N VAL A 281 10.93 -17.64 -13.08
CA VAL A 281 10.65 -16.18 -13.06
C VAL A 281 9.65 -15.73 -14.15
N ALA A 282 9.48 -16.52 -15.22
CA ALA A 282 8.49 -16.27 -16.25
C ALA A 282 7.05 -16.52 -15.75
N ALA A 283 6.83 -17.67 -15.10
CA ALA A 283 5.54 -18.12 -14.58
C ALA A 283 5.18 -17.50 -13.22
N ALA A 284 6.18 -17.02 -12.48
CA ALA A 284 6.08 -16.38 -11.17
C ALA A 284 5.07 -15.22 -11.10
N GLU A 285 4.51 -14.97 -9.94
CA GLU A 285 3.56 -13.90 -9.68
C GLU A 285 4.25 -12.55 -9.48
N LYS A 286 3.56 -11.46 -9.80
CA LYS A 286 4.16 -10.12 -9.96
C LYS A 286 3.28 -9.01 -9.37
N GLN A 287 2.28 -9.34 -8.55
CA GLN A 287 1.33 -8.34 -8.06
C GLN A 287 0.70 -8.73 -6.72
N VAL A 288 0.74 -7.83 -5.74
CA VAL A 288 0.11 -8.03 -4.41
C VAL A 288 -1.06 -7.07 -4.23
N GLY A 289 -2.28 -7.60 -4.18
CA GLY A 289 -3.51 -6.83 -4.14
C GLY A 289 -3.88 -6.18 -5.49
N PHE A 290 -5.05 -5.56 -5.58
CA PHE A 290 -5.41 -4.75 -6.73
C PHE A 290 -4.63 -3.42 -6.66
N SER A 291 -3.72 -3.16 -7.60
CA SER A 291 -3.16 -1.82 -7.86
C SER A 291 -3.99 -1.13 -8.95
N LEU A 292 -4.15 0.20 -8.93
CA LEU A 292 -4.89 0.96 -9.95
C LEU A 292 -4.09 1.07 -11.26
N PHE A 293 -2.88 1.63 -11.17
CA PHE A 293 -2.06 1.95 -12.35
C PHE A 293 -0.98 0.91 -12.66
N GLY A 294 -0.57 0.10 -11.69
CA GLY A 294 0.67 -0.68 -11.75
C GLY A 294 1.93 0.20 -11.61
N ASN A 295 1.81 1.37 -11.00
CA ASN A 295 2.91 2.33 -10.86
C ASN A 295 3.80 2.01 -9.66
N HIS A 296 3.19 1.69 -8.50
CA HIS A 296 3.98 1.39 -7.32
C HIS A 296 4.58 -0.02 -7.38
N LYS A 297 5.88 -0.08 -7.65
CA LYS A 297 6.73 -1.27 -7.55
C LYS A 297 7.19 -1.47 -6.09
N ILE A 298 7.05 -2.69 -5.59
CA ILE A 298 7.47 -3.09 -4.25
C ILE A 298 9.01 -3.17 -4.23
N PRO A 299 9.72 -2.46 -3.32
CA PRO A 299 11.18 -2.44 -3.27
C PRO A 299 11.81 -3.83 -3.17
N ASP A 300 13.00 -4.00 -3.77
CA ASP A 300 13.74 -5.26 -3.86
C ASP A 300 12.98 -6.44 -4.52
N THR A 301 11.91 -6.18 -5.27
CA THR A 301 11.11 -7.20 -6.00
C THR A 301 10.87 -6.84 -7.47
N ALA A 302 10.29 -7.79 -8.23
CA ALA A 302 9.74 -7.52 -9.56
C ALA A 302 8.24 -7.17 -9.56
N CYS A 303 7.66 -6.97 -8.36
CA CYS A 303 6.23 -6.97 -8.15
C CYS A 303 5.67 -5.55 -7.98
N VAL A 304 4.38 -5.40 -8.24
CA VAL A 304 3.64 -4.14 -8.06
C VAL A 304 2.49 -4.31 -7.06
N GLY A 305 2.10 -3.25 -6.37
CA GLY A 305 1.04 -3.30 -5.35
C GLY A 305 1.57 -3.28 -3.91
N SER A 306 0.90 -4.00 -3.01
CA SER A 306 1.01 -3.80 -1.55
C SER A 306 2.34 -4.22 -0.93
N GLU A 307 2.98 -3.31 -0.17
CA GLU A 307 4.09 -3.63 0.74
C GLU A 307 3.64 -4.37 2.04
N TRP A 308 2.36 -4.75 2.16
CA TRP A 308 1.87 -5.49 3.33
C TRP A 308 1.98 -6.99 3.12
N THR A 309 3.06 -7.55 3.64
CA THR A 309 3.13 -8.99 3.93
C THR A 309 1.97 -9.42 4.82
N MET A 310 1.50 -10.64 4.65
CA MET A 310 0.54 -11.29 5.56
C MET A 310 1.05 -11.19 6.99
N ARG A 311 2.34 -11.44 7.22
CA ARG A 311 2.93 -11.32 8.54
C ARG A 311 2.78 -9.91 9.17
N ARG A 312 2.89 -8.85 8.37
CA ARG A 312 2.68 -7.45 8.81
C ARG A 312 1.20 -7.17 9.14
N ILE A 313 0.26 -7.84 8.48
CA ILE A 313 -1.17 -7.84 8.84
C ILE A 313 -1.40 -8.64 10.14
N GLU A 314 -0.78 -9.81 10.28
CA GLU A 314 -0.88 -10.66 11.48
C GLU A 314 -0.34 -9.94 12.74
N ASP A 315 0.81 -9.29 12.65
CA ASP A 315 1.35 -8.46 13.74
C ASP A 315 0.45 -7.23 14.02
N LEU A 316 -0.22 -6.65 13.01
CA LEU A 316 -1.18 -5.55 13.20
C LEU A 316 -2.42 -6.01 13.98
N VAL A 317 -2.99 -7.18 13.67
CA VAL A 317 -4.25 -7.65 14.29
C VAL A 317 -4.03 -8.31 15.66
N ASN A 318 -2.90 -8.97 15.88
CA ASN A 318 -2.60 -9.64 17.16
C ASN A 318 -2.15 -8.70 18.28
N LEU A 319 -1.77 -7.46 17.92
CA LEU A 319 -1.25 -6.44 18.81
C LEU A 319 -0.14 -6.99 19.75
N PRO A 320 0.99 -7.52 19.23
CA PRO A 320 2.01 -8.20 20.04
C PRO A 320 2.66 -7.30 21.10
N ASN A 321 2.53 -5.97 20.97
CA ASN A 321 2.95 -4.97 21.96
C ASN A 321 1.90 -4.67 23.05
N TYR A 322 0.75 -5.36 23.04
CA TYR A 322 -0.34 -5.20 24.01
C TYR A 322 -0.50 -6.48 24.85
N GLU A 323 -0.35 -6.34 26.17
CA GLU A 323 -0.43 -7.46 27.11
C GLU A 323 -1.88 -7.89 27.34
N ILE A 324 -2.41 -8.74 26.46
CA ILE A 324 -3.62 -9.51 26.73
C ILE A 324 -3.28 -10.57 27.78
N LEU A 325 -3.53 -10.23 29.05
CA LEU A 325 -3.18 -11.01 30.25
C LEU A 325 -3.85 -12.40 30.36
N ASP A 326 -4.80 -12.71 29.48
CA ASP A 326 -5.60 -13.92 29.52
C ASP A 326 -5.69 -14.58 28.14
N ASN A 327 -5.23 -15.82 28.03
CA ASN A 327 -5.30 -16.59 26.78
C ASN A 327 -6.75 -16.99 26.43
N ASP A 328 -7.63 -17.09 27.44
CA ASP A 328 -9.04 -17.41 27.21
C ASP A 328 -9.83 -16.16 26.79
N ALA A 329 -9.25 -14.96 26.96
CA ALA A 329 -9.72 -13.75 26.27
C ALA A 329 -9.24 -13.68 24.80
N ARG A 330 -8.09 -14.30 24.48
CA ARG A 330 -7.61 -14.39 23.08
C ARG A 330 -8.50 -15.31 22.24
N THR A 331 -9.05 -16.41 22.77
CA THR A 331 -10.02 -17.26 22.04
C THR A 331 -11.34 -16.55 21.71
N MET A 332 -11.67 -15.44 22.38
CA MET A 332 -12.90 -14.68 22.15
C MET A 332 -12.77 -13.61 21.05
N ILE A 333 -11.59 -13.47 20.43
CA ILE A 333 -11.39 -12.64 19.25
C ILE A 333 -11.94 -13.43 18.05
N PRO A 334 -13.00 -12.98 17.35
CA PRO A 334 -13.52 -13.70 16.20
C PRO A 334 -12.57 -13.56 15.00
N GLY A 335 -12.69 -14.49 14.04
CA GLY A 335 -12.25 -14.24 12.68
C GLY A 335 -12.97 -13.02 12.09
N GLN A 336 -12.31 -12.33 11.17
CA GLN A 336 -12.86 -11.16 10.48
C GLN A 336 -12.16 -10.96 9.13
N GLY A 337 -12.89 -10.41 8.15
CA GLY A 337 -12.24 -9.83 6.98
C GLY A 337 -11.71 -8.42 7.27
N ILE A 338 -10.73 -7.97 6.49
CA ILE A 338 -10.14 -6.63 6.54
C ILE A 338 -9.97 -6.10 5.12
N SER A 339 -10.45 -4.89 4.87
CA SER A 339 -10.12 -4.10 3.67
C SER A 339 -8.93 -3.22 4.03
N LEU A 340 -7.78 -3.50 3.44
CA LEU A 340 -6.64 -2.61 3.38
C LEU A 340 -6.75 -1.77 2.12
N VAL A 341 -6.63 -0.45 2.27
CA VAL A 341 -6.48 0.49 1.15
C VAL A 341 -5.25 1.34 1.39
N GLU A 342 -4.46 1.52 0.36
CA GLU A 342 -3.21 2.28 0.36
C GLU A 342 -3.22 3.29 -0.78
N MET A 343 -2.52 4.40 -0.58
CA MET A 343 -2.35 5.42 -1.60
C MET A 343 -0.91 5.95 -1.57
N TYR A 344 -0.30 5.93 -2.75
CA TYR A 344 1.00 6.49 -3.06
C TYR A 344 0.76 7.72 -3.96
N TRP A 345 1.41 8.84 -3.69
CA TRP A 345 1.18 10.09 -4.41
C TRP A 345 2.38 11.03 -4.39
N GLU A 346 2.75 11.59 -5.54
CA GLU A 346 3.85 12.55 -5.67
C GLU A 346 3.44 13.97 -5.22
N HIS A 347 4.09 14.45 -4.15
CA HIS A 347 3.87 15.79 -3.63
C HIS A 347 4.58 16.88 -4.45
N GLU A 348 3.84 17.51 -5.35
CA GLU A 348 4.22 18.79 -5.95
C GLU A 348 4.37 19.91 -4.89
N MET A 349 5.62 20.34 -4.67
CA MET A 349 5.93 21.57 -3.91
C MET A 349 5.26 22.80 -4.53
N LEU A 350 4.66 23.65 -3.70
CA LEU A 350 3.96 24.86 -4.10
C LEU A 350 4.90 25.96 -4.60
N LEU A 351 6.06 26.16 -3.95
CA LEU A 351 6.94 27.30 -4.23
C LEU A 351 8.11 26.96 -5.17
N LYS A 352 8.37 25.66 -5.40
CA LYS A 352 9.41 25.10 -6.32
C LYS A 352 10.76 25.84 -6.28
N ILE A 353 11.22 26.24 -5.07
CA ILE A 353 12.39 27.12 -4.88
C ILE A 353 13.70 26.34 -5.06
N PRO A 354 14.57 26.66 -6.04
CA PRO A 354 15.81 25.90 -6.29
C PRO A 354 16.82 25.90 -5.14
N VAL A 355 16.76 26.90 -4.24
CA VAL A 355 17.62 26.99 -3.05
C VAL A 355 17.20 26.00 -1.96
N LEU A 356 15.94 25.59 -1.91
CA LEU A 356 15.42 24.62 -0.94
C LEU A 356 15.41 23.19 -1.49
N SER A 357 15.39 23.02 -2.82
CA SER A 357 15.42 21.71 -3.50
C SER A 357 16.44 20.72 -2.90
N PRO A 358 17.71 21.06 -2.61
CA PRO A 358 18.66 20.11 -2.05
C PRO A 358 18.29 19.54 -0.67
N VAL A 359 17.45 20.24 0.11
CA VAL A 359 16.92 19.73 1.39
C VAL A 359 15.78 18.74 1.14
N PHE A 360 14.94 19.00 0.14
CA PHE A 360 13.83 18.11 -0.21
C PHE A 360 14.29 16.88 -1.01
N THR A 361 15.30 17.00 -1.88
CA THR A 361 15.99 15.87 -2.51
C THR A 361 16.67 14.93 -1.50
N ALA A 362 17.00 15.42 -0.29
CA ALA A 362 17.51 14.61 0.81
C ALA A 362 16.40 13.99 1.71
N VAL A 363 15.13 14.17 1.34
CA VAL A 363 13.93 13.68 2.05
C VAL A 363 12.98 12.90 1.12
N GLY A 364 13.08 13.11 -0.20
CA GLY A 364 12.40 12.31 -1.22
C GLY A 364 13.08 10.97 -1.51
N ASN A 365 12.62 10.31 -2.57
CA ASN A 365 13.22 9.09 -3.12
C ASN A 365 14.58 9.38 -3.83
N ASP A 366 15.22 8.36 -4.39
CA ASP A 366 16.50 8.50 -5.11
C ASP A 366 16.42 9.41 -6.37
N GLU A 367 15.22 9.67 -6.89
CA GLU A 367 14.98 10.65 -7.97
C GLU A 367 14.81 12.09 -7.44
N GLY A 368 14.68 12.27 -6.12
CA GLY A 368 14.39 13.53 -5.46
C GLY A 368 12.90 13.92 -5.43
N LYS A 369 12.01 13.03 -5.85
CA LYS A 369 10.55 13.19 -5.79
C LYS A 369 10.06 12.91 -4.36
N MET A 370 9.06 13.65 -3.89
CA MET A 370 8.53 13.50 -2.52
C MET A 370 7.26 12.65 -2.52
N ILE A 371 7.32 11.43 -2.00
CA ILE A 371 6.17 10.52 -1.97
C ILE A 371 5.39 10.69 -0.66
N ILE A 372 4.08 10.92 -0.76
CA ILE A 372 3.13 10.71 0.34
C ILE A 372 2.60 9.28 0.22
N TYR A 373 2.96 8.45 1.19
CA TYR A 373 2.37 7.14 1.41
C TYR A 373 1.43 7.20 2.62
N VAL A 374 0.20 6.72 2.45
CA VAL A 374 -0.77 6.50 3.53
C VAL A 374 -1.57 5.23 3.29
N TRP A 375 -2.08 4.64 4.37
CA TRP A 375 -2.92 3.46 4.35
C TRP A 375 -4.06 3.58 5.35
N ALA A 376 -5.13 2.81 5.13
CA ALA A 376 -6.24 2.63 6.06
C ALA A 376 -6.74 1.19 6.01
N ALA A 377 -6.88 0.56 7.17
CA ALA A 377 -7.49 -0.75 7.33
C ALA A 377 -8.84 -0.63 8.04
N PHE A 378 -9.87 -1.30 7.53
CA PHE A 378 -11.20 -1.38 8.14
C PHE A 378 -11.78 -2.80 8.03
N PRO A 379 -12.67 -3.25 8.95
CA PRO A 379 -13.27 -4.59 8.86
C PRO A 379 -14.10 -4.79 7.58
N LEU A 380 -13.95 -5.93 6.94
CA LEU A 380 -14.60 -6.29 5.67
C LEU A 380 -15.41 -7.58 5.85
N PRO A 381 -16.68 -7.51 6.31
CA PRO A 381 -17.50 -8.69 6.60
C PRO A 381 -17.74 -9.59 5.38
N ALA A 382 -17.55 -9.05 4.16
CA ALA A 382 -17.69 -9.78 2.92
C ALA A 382 -16.55 -10.79 2.63
N VAL A 383 -15.53 -10.88 3.50
CA VAL A 383 -14.50 -11.94 3.51
C VAL A 383 -14.22 -12.43 4.94
N GLU A 384 -15.25 -12.45 5.79
CA GLU A 384 -15.18 -13.04 7.13
C GLU A 384 -14.96 -14.56 7.04
N PRO A 385 -13.87 -15.11 7.59
CA PRO A 385 -13.61 -16.54 7.54
C PRO A 385 -14.58 -17.35 8.40
N PHE A 386 -14.88 -18.56 7.95
CA PHE A 386 -15.75 -19.50 8.66
C PHE A 386 -15.10 -20.88 8.78
N ILE A 387 -13.89 -20.91 9.36
CA ILE A 387 -13.13 -22.15 9.52
C ILE A 387 -13.60 -22.86 10.78
N VAL A 388 -14.48 -23.85 10.60
CA VAL A 388 -14.91 -24.74 11.69
C VAL A 388 -13.81 -25.76 11.98
N PHE A 389 -13.00 -25.48 13.01
CA PHE A 389 -11.98 -26.41 13.49
C PHE A 389 -12.57 -27.72 14.07
N PRO A 390 -11.98 -28.90 13.81
CA PRO A 390 -12.50 -30.20 14.26
C PRO A 390 -12.13 -30.52 15.72
N ASP A 391 -13.10 -30.96 16.54
CA ASP A 391 -12.85 -31.41 17.92
C ASP A 391 -11.76 -32.51 18.00
N PRO A 392 -10.80 -32.43 18.97
CA PRO A 392 -9.62 -33.30 19.05
C PRO A 392 -9.83 -34.69 19.71
#